data_AF-A0A7X4BRQ8-F1
#
_entry.id   AF-A0A7X4BRQ8-F1
#
_cell.length_a   1.000
_cell.length_b   1.000
_cell.length_c   1.000
_cell.angle_alpha   90.00
_cell.angle_beta   90.00
_cell.angle_gamma   90.00
#
_symmetry.space_group_name_H-M   'P 1'
#
loop_
_entity.id
_entity.type
_entity.pdbx_description
1 polymer ?
#
loop_
_entity_poly.entity_id
_entity_poly.type
_entity_poly.pdbx_seq_one_letter_code
_entity_poly.pdbx_strand_id
1 'polypeptide(L)'
;MADILNIPDLGRLEIIEIYDYYDQPILFACKNAVGHLHLVVAADENDQHETWLYVRVSAERLNLIRSGAIDLHDAFADPEDGRLFQVKFPYDNSTSPQIEYLESNQIPEDMLPTLGECLDLETETLTMVRTTEPMPKHNPTVTMKNRDLVN
;
A
#
# COMPACT_ATOMS: atom_id res chain seq x y z
N MET A 1 20.46 -11.06 -6.04
CA MET A 1 19.23 -10.33 -5.68
C MET A 1 18.09 -11.30 -5.85
N ALA A 2 17.28 -11.49 -4.81
CA ALA A 2 16.18 -12.43 -4.82
C ALA A 2 15.15 -12.06 -5.92
N ASP A 3 14.67 -13.05 -6.67
CA ASP A 3 13.65 -12.81 -7.71
C ASP A 3 12.25 -12.81 -7.09
N ILE A 4 11.99 -11.81 -6.25
CA ILE A 4 10.74 -11.65 -5.49
C ILE A 4 9.51 -11.39 -6.37
N LEU A 5 9.73 -11.23 -7.68
CA LEU A 5 8.69 -11.01 -8.69
C LEU A 5 8.43 -12.24 -9.57
N ASN A 6 9.09 -13.36 -9.32
CA ASN A 6 8.87 -14.60 -10.04
C ASN A 6 8.76 -15.77 -9.08
N ILE A 7 7.55 -15.97 -8.56
CA ILE A 7 7.28 -17.02 -7.59
C ILE A 7 6.70 -18.22 -8.32
N PRO A 8 7.27 -19.43 -8.20
CA PRO A 8 6.74 -20.64 -8.83
C PRO A 8 5.21 -20.81 -8.76
N ASP A 9 4.60 -20.52 -7.61
CA ASP A 9 3.16 -20.69 -7.36
C ASP A 9 2.29 -19.47 -7.76
N LEU A 10 2.86 -18.26 -7.79
CA LEU A 10 2.13 -17.03 -8.15
C LEU A 10 2.38 -16.60 -9.60
N GLY A 11 3.40 -17.16 -10.22
CA GLY A 11 3.93 -16.76 -11.52
C GLY A 11 4.70 -15.45 -11.46
N ARG A 12 4.76 -14.79 -12.62
CA ARG A 12 5.39 -13.48 -12.76
C ARG A 12 4.48 -12.39 -12.19
N LEU A 13 5.06 -11.59 -11.31
CA LEU A 13 4.44 -10.45 -10.66
C LEU A 13 4.92 -9.14 -11.28
N GLU A 14 4.01 -8.18 -11.37
CA GLU A 14 4.28 -6.81 -11.78
C GLU A 14 3.97 -5.91 -10.58
N ILE A 15 4.97 -5.16 -10.11
CA ILE A 15 4.76 -4.15 -9.07
C ILE A 15 3.85 -3.07 -9.65
N ILE A 16 2.74 -2.82 -8.96
CA ILE A 16 1.79 -1.76 -9.30
C ILE A 16 2.19 -0.48 -8.57
N GLU A 17 2.59 -0.62 -7.30
CA GLU A 17 2.85 0.51 -6.44
C GLU A 17 3.76 0.12 -5.28
N ILE A 18 4.67 1.02 -4.90
CA ILE A 18 5.59 0.84 -3.79
C ILE A 18 5.16 1.78 -2.67
N TYR A 19 5.07 1.26 -1.45
CA TYR A 19 4.65 2.00 -0.27
C TYR A 19 5.83 2.35 0.64
N ASP A 20 6.79 1.45 0.76
CA ASP A 20 8.02 1.71 1.51
C ASP A 20 9.26 1.19 0.75
N TYR A 21 10.32 1.98 0.81
CA TYR A 21 11.55 1.77 0.07
C TYR A 21 12.76 2.18 0.92
N TYR A 22 13.65 1.23 1.17
CA TYR A 22 14.95 1.48 1.80
C TYR A 22 16.05 1.34 0.75
N ASP A 23 16.72 0.18 0.70
CA ASP A 23 17.65 -0.18 -0.38
C ASP A 23 16.91 -0.86 -1.56
N GLN A 24 15.77 -1.47 -1.25
CA GLN A 24 14.84 -2.11 -2.19
C GLN A 24 13.39 -1.85 -1.75
N PRO A 25 12.39 -2.10 -2.60
CA PRO A 25 10.98 -2.05 -2.19
C PRO A 25 10.74 -3.11 -1.11
N ILE A 26 10.39 -2.69 0.11
CA ILE A 26 10.13 -3.62 1.21
C ILE A 26 8.64 -3.78 1.50
N LEU A 27 7.81 -2.86 1.03
CA LEU A 27 6.36 -2.91 1.13
C LEU A 27 5.77 -2.41 -0.18
N PHE A 28 5.03 -3.26 -0.89
CA PHE A 28 4.50 -2.92 -2.20
C PHE A 28 3.28 -3.76 -2.58
N ALA A 29 2.46 -3.23 -3.48
CA ALA A 29 1.39 -3.97 -4.14
C ALA A 29 1.85 -4.47 -5.51
N CYS A 30 1.50 -5.71 -5.85
CA CYS A 30 1.79 -6.29 -7.15
C CYS A 30 0.58 -7.07 -7.68
N LYS A 31 0.60 -7.38 -8.98
CA LYS A 31 -0.38 -8.27 -9.63
C LYS A 31 0.33 -9.40 -10.35
N ASN A 32 -0.31 -10.56 -10.39
CA ASN A 32 0.10 -11.63 -11.29
C ASN A 32 -0.49 -11.44 -12.71
N ALA A 33 -0.10 -12.31 -13.65
CA ALA A 33 -0.57 -12.27 -15.04
C ALA A 33 -2.10 -12.43 -15.21
N VAL A 34 -2.79 -12.98 -14.20
CA VAL A 34 -4.25 -13.15 -14.20
C VAL A 34 -4.96 -11.92 -13.63
N GLY A 35 -4.22 -10.99 -13.03
CA GLY A 35 -4.74 -9.76 -12.43
C GLY A 35 -5.08 -9.85 -10.95
N HIS A 36 -4.70 -10.94 -10.26
CA HIS A 36 -4.88 -11.04 -8.82
C HIS A 36 -3.88 -10.11 -8.12
N LEU A 37 -4.40 -9.24 -7.26
CA LEU A 37 -3.60 -8.30 -6.48
C LEU A 37 -3.06 -8.98 -5.22
N HIS A 38 -1.82 -8.65 -4.89
CA HIS A 38 -1.15 -9.09 -3.69
C HIS A 38 -0.48 -7.89 -3.03
N LEU A 39 -0.59 -7.81 -1.70
CA LEU A 39 0.24 -6.94 -0.89
C LEU A 39 1.43 -7.75 -0.37
N VAL A 40 2.62 -7.17 -0.45
CA VAL A 40 3.88 -7.85 -0.15
C VAL A 40 4.68 -7.04 0.85
N VAL A 41 5.20 -7.70 1.89
CA VAL A 41 6.07 -7.09 2.89
C VAL A 41 7.29 -7.97 3.17
N ALA A 42 8.45 -7.35 3.36
CA ALA A 42 9.63 -7.99 3.94
C ALA A 42 9.39 -8.17 5.44
N ALA A 43 9.35 -9.43 5.90
CA ALA A 43 8.92 -9.76 7.25
C ALA A 43 10.08 -10.13 8.19
N ASP A 44 11.11 -10.79 7.66
CA ASP A 44 12.29 -11.18 8.44
C ASP A 44 13.50 -11.36 7.53
N GLU A 45 14.70 -11.24 8.10
CA GLU A 45 15.95 -11.55 7.43
C GLU A 45 16.93 -12.22 8.41
N ASN A 46 17.65 -13.21 7.93
CA ASN A 46 18.72 -13.87 8.68
C ASN A 46 19.88 -14.22 7.76
N ASP A 47 20.99 -14.74 8.31
CA ASP A 47 22.21 -15.04 7.54
C ASP A 47 22.03 -16.04 6.38
N GLN A 48 20.90 -16.74 6.29
CA GLN A 48 20.65 -17.77 5.28
C GLN A 48 19.64 -17.33 4.21
N HIS A 49 18.62 -16.56 4.60
CA HIS A 49 17.52 -16.19 3.72
C HIS A 49 16.79 -14.92 4.17
N GLU A 50 16.14 -14.28 3.20
CA GLU A 50 15.12 -13.25 3.42
C GLU A 50 13.73 -13.90 3.42
N THR A 51 12.85 -13.45 4.29
CA THR A 51 11.48 -13.94 4.38
C THR A 51 10.48 -12.84 4.02
N TRP A 52 9.58 -13.18 3.13
CA TRP A 52 8.58 -12.27 2.58
C TRP A 52 7.18 -12.85 2.75
N LEU A 53 6.22 -11.99 3.05
CA LEU A 53 4.81 -12.35 3.14
C LEU A 53 4.05 -11.76 1.96
N TYR A 54 3.24 -12.59 1.30
CA TYR A 54 2.35 -12.18 0.22
C TYR A 54 0.92 -12.50 0.63
N VAL A 55 0.09 -11.48 0.76
CA VAL A 55 -1.34 -11.64 1.04
C VAL A 55 -2.14 -11.23 -0.17
N ARG A 56 -3.13 -12.06 -0.54
CA ARG A 56 -4.10 -11.70 -1.58
C ARG A 56 -5.03 -10.64 -1.06
N VAL A 57 -5.28 -9.64 -1.89
CA VAL A 57 -6.19 -8.55 -1.58
C VAL A 57 -7.07 -8.25 -2.78
N SER A 58 -8.32 -7.91 -2.54
CA SER A 58 -9.21 -7.33 -3.52
C SER A 58 -8.82 -5.86 -3.74
N ALA A 59 -9.26 -5.28 -4.87
CA ALA A 59 -9.04 -3.86 -5.13
C ALA A 59 -9.70 -2.98 -4.04
N GLU A 60 -10.83 -3.41 -3.50
CA GLU A 60 -11.53 -2.72 -2.41
C GLU A 60 -10.70 -2.75 -1.12
N ARG A 61 -10.22 -3.93 -0.71
CA ARG A 61 -9.39 -4.06 0.49
C ARG A 61 -8.05 -3.34 0.35
N LEU A 62 -7.42 -3.39 -0.82
CA LEU A 62 -6.20 -2.63 -1.09
C LEU A 62 -6.44 -1.13 -0.89
N ASN A 63 -7.56 -0.58 -1.35
CA ASN A 63 -7.89 0.83 -1.14
C ASN A 63 -8.09 1.18 0.34
N LEU A 64 -8.69 0.29 1.13
CA LEU A 64 -8.84 0.48 2.58
C LEU A 64 -7.49 0.49 3.31
N ILE A 65 -6.58 -0.40 2.90
CA ILE A 65 -5.20 -0.43 3.44
C ILE A 65 -4.47 0.85 3.08
N ARG A 66 -4.58 1.28 1.81
CA ARG A 66 -3.98 2.53 1.32
C ARG A 66 -4.48 3.75 2.09
N SER A 67 -5.77 3.84 2.37
CA SER A 67 -6.34 4.96 3.11
C SER A 67 -6.06 4.93 4.61
N GLY A 68 -5.41 3.87 5.12
CA GLY A 68 -5.20 3.66 6.57
C GLY A 68 -6.46 3.23 7.33
N ALA A 69 -7.51 2.79 6.62
CA ALA A 69 -8.72 2.26 7.25
C ALA A 69 -8.55 0.82 7.76
N ILE A 70 -7.61 0.08 7.15
CA ILE A 70 -7.08 -1.19 7.64
C ILE A 70 -5.58 -0.96 7.83
N ASP A 71 -5.06 -1.25 9.02
CA ASP A 71 -3.63 -1.18 9.26
C ASP A 71 -2.89 -2.38 8.64
N LEU A 72 -1.57 -2.24 8.48
CA LEU A 72 -0.74 -3.25 7.85
C LEU A 72 -0.76 -4.55 8.64
N HIS A 73 -0.79 -4.51 9.98
CA HIS A 73 -0.87 -5.73 10.79
C HIS A 73 -2.13 -6.52 10.43
N ASP A 74 -3.30 -5.90 10.48
CA ASP A 74 -4.59 -6.53 10.17
C ASP A 74 -4.69 -6.96 8.70
N ALA A 75 -4.00 -6.26 7.79
CA ALA A 75 -3.92 -6.64 6.38
C ALA A 75 -3.31 -8.04 6.19
N PHE A 76 -2.29 -8.41 6.99
CA PHE A 76 -1.62 -9.71 6.93
C PHE A 76 -2.17 -10.73 7.93
N ALA A 77 -2.59 -10.30 9.13
CA ALA A 77 -3.11 -11.18 10.17
C ALA A 77 -4.49 -11.78 9.81
N ASP A 78 -5.32 -11.01 9.11
CA ASP A 78 -6.65 -11.43 8.66
C ASP A 78 -6.78 -11.39 7.12
N PRO A 79 -6.12 -12.31 6.39
CA PRO A 79 -6.17 -12.38 4.94
C PRO A 79 -7.59 -12.72 4.42
N GLU A 80 -8.01 -12.14 3.29
CA GLU A 80 -9.36 -12.35 2.72
C GLU A 80 -9.67 -13.82 2.40
N ASP A 81 -8.67 -14.55 1.93
CA ASP A 81 -8.77 -15.97 1.58
C ASP A 81 -8.47 -16.90 2.80
N GLY A 82 -8.29 -16.34 4.00
CA GLY A 82 -7.96 -17.08 5.23
C GLY A 82 -6.50 -17.52 5.36
N ARG A 83 -5.67 -17.24 4.35
CA ARG A 83 -4.26 -17.63 4.27
C ARG A 83 -3.40 -16.64 3.50
N LEU A 84 -2.10 -16.69 3.75
CA LEU A 84 -1.08 -15.96 3.00
C LEU A 84 0.04 -16.90 2.52
N PHE A 85 0.92 -16.37 1.68
CA PHE A 85 2.14 -17.08 1.27
C PHE A 85 3.33 -16.53 2.04
N GLN A 86 4.08 -17.41 2.69
CA GLN A 86 5.42 -17.13 3.16
C GLN A 86 6.40 -17.62 2.10
N VAL A 87 7.29 -16.72 1.66
CA VAL A 87 8.36 -17.07 0.71
C VAL A 87 9.71 -16.76 1.34
N LYS A 88 10.54 -17.78 1.46
CA LYS A 88 11.93 -17.66 1.91
C LYS A 88 12.85 -17.69 0.70
N PHE A 89 13.65 -16.66 0.53
CA PHE A 89 14.65 -16.55 -0.54
C PHE A 89 16.04 -16.79 0.04
N PRO A 90 16.64 -17.96 -0.22
CA PRO A 90 18.02 -18.21 0.18
C PRO A 90 18.98 -17.26 -0.51
N TYR A 91 20.01 -16.82 0.21
CA TYR A 91 21.12 -16.08 -0.41
C TYR A 91 22.01 -16.97 -1.28
N ASP A 92 22.00 -18.29 -1.02
CA ASP A 92 22.64 -19.26 -1.89
C ASP A 92 21.80 -19.47 -3.16
N ASN A 93 22.31 -18.95 -4.28
CA ASN A 93 21.72 -19.08 -5.61
C ASN A 93 21.58 -20.54 -6.10
N SER A 94 22.18 -21.51 -5.41
CA SER A 94 22.02 -22.95 -5.70
C SER A 94 20.69 -23.51 -5.21
N THR A 95 20.00 -22.80 -4.33
CA THR A 95 18.76 -23.25 -3.68
C THR A 95 17.57 -22.45 -4.20
N SER A 96 16.49 -23.14 -4.57
CA SER A 96 15.25 -22.49 -4.96
C SER A 96 14.54 -21.84 -3.76
N PRO A 97 13.76 -20.78 -3.98
CA PRO A 97 12.91 -20.21 -2.93
C PRO A 97 11.99 -21.28 -2.32
N GLN A 98 11.79 -21.21 -1.02
CA GLN A 98 10.84 -22.07 -0.30
C GLN A 98 9.54 -21.32 -0.13
N ILE A 99 8.43 -21.93 -0.54
CA ILE A 99 7.09 -21.33 -0.47
C ILE A 99 6.25 -22.18 0.47
N GLU A 100 5.61 -21.53 1.42
CA GLU A 100 4.71 -22.14 2.38
C GLU A 100 3.40 -21.33 2.44
N TYR A 101 2.28 -22.01 2.61
CA TYR A 101 0.99 -21.37 2.88
C TYR A 101 0.79 -21.36 4.38
N LEU A 102 0.57 -20.16 4.94
CA LEU A 102 0.21 -20.01 6.35
C LEU A 102 -1.26 -19.63 6.43
N GLU A 103 -2.03 -20.44 7.17
CA GLU A 103 -3.38 -20.06 7.60
C GLU A 103 -3.28 -18.92 8.61
N SER A 104 -4.34 -18.10 8.73
CA SER A 104 -4.34 -16.91 9.60
C SER A 104 -3.92 -17.18 11.06
N ASN A 105 -4.21 -18.38 11.57
CA ASN A 105 -3.84 -18.79 12.93
C ASN A 105 -2.44 -19.41 13.08
N GLN A 106 -1.68 -19.51 11.99
CA GLN A 106 -0.31 -20.05 11.95
C GLN A 106 0.74 -18.97 11.69
N ILE A 107 0.32 -17.74 11.44
CA ILE A 107 1.23 -16.62 11.17
C ILE A 107 1.93 -16.23 12.49
N PRO A 108 3.27 -16.25 12.54
CA PRO A 108 3.99 -15.77 13.71
C PRO A 108 3.82 -14.25 13.88
N GLU A 109 3.54 -13.81 15.12
CA GLU A 109 3.33 -12.40 15.46
C GLU A 109 4.56 -11.53 15.14
N ASP A 110 5.76 -12.08 15.31
CA ASP A 110 7.03 -11.42 15.05
C ASP A 110 7.31 -11.18 13.56
N MET A 111 6.56 -11.82 12.68
CA MET A 111 6.62 -11.59 11.23
C MET A 111 5.59 -10.56 10.73
N LEU A 112 4.63 -10.17 11.58
CA LEU A 112 3.60 -9.22 11.21
C LEU A 112 4.14 -7.78 11.33
N PRO A 113 3.66 -6.86 10.48
CA PRO A 113 3.91 -5.42 10.68
C PRO A 113 3.47 -4.94 12.06
N THR A 114 3.95 -3.79 12.48
CA THR A 114 3.62 -3.24 13.80
C THR A 114 2.11 -2.95 13.88
N LEU A 115 1.48 -3.33 15.00
CA LEU A 115 0.08 -3.01 15.27
C LEU A 115 -0.19 -1.51 15.13
N GLY A 116 -1.20 -1.17 14.31
CA GLY A 116 -1.62 0.21 14.05
C GLY A 116 -0.75 0.99 13.05
N GLU A 117 0.19 0.34 12.38
CA GLU A 117 0.98 0.94 11.30
C GLU A 117 0.11 1.09 10.03
N CYS A 118 -0.13 2.33 9.61
CA CYS A 118 -0.98 2.66 8.46
C CYS A 118 -0.19 3.40 7.38
N LEU A 119 -0.61 3.25 6.12
CA LEU A 119 -0.02 3.99 5.00
C LEU A 119 -0.50 5.45 4.92
N ASP A 120 -1.74 5.71 5.35
CA ASP A 120 -2.39 7.03 5.34
C ASP A 120 -2.26 7.80 4.02
N LEU A 121 -2.32 7.10 2.89
CA LEU A 121 -2.20 7.68 1.57
C LEU A 121 -3.51 8.34 1.14
N GLU A 122 -3.41 9.48 0.45
CA GLU A 122 -4.57 10.15 -0.12
C GLU A 122 -5.20 9.26 -1.22
N THR A 123 -6.33 8.63 -0.92
CA THR A 123 -7.13 7.94 -1.94
C THR A 123 -7.75 8.97 -2.91
N GLU A 124 -7.64 8.74 -4.22
CA GLU A 124 -8.11 9.64 -5.29
C GLU A 124 -9.61 10.01 -5.21
N THR A 125 -10.39 9.35 -4.36
CA THR A 125 -11.81 9.67 -4.11
C THR A 125 -12.03 10.99 -3.35
N LEU A 126 -11.00 11.60 -2.75
CA LEU A 126 -11.12 12.82 -1.94
C LEU A 126 -10.69 14.12 -2.63
N THR A 127 -10.05 14.05 -3.81
CA THR A 127 -9.52 15.25 -4.48
C THR A 127 -10.60 16.13 -5.12
N MET A 128 -11.84 15.64 -5.24
CA MET A 128 -12.92 16.39 -5.88
C MET A 128 -13.72 17.31 -4.92
N VAL A 129 -13.45 17.31 -3.61
CA VAL A 129 -14.17 18.14 -2.62
C VAL A 129 -13.21 18.99 -1.78
N ARG A 130 -12.21 19.64 -2.40
CA ARG A 130 -11.40 20.65 -1.69
C ARG A 130 -11.18 21.96 -2.45
N THR A 131 -11.96 22.22 -3.51
CA THR A 131 -11.92 23.50 -4.24
C THR A 131 -13.27 24.19 -4.26
N THR A 132 -13.82 24.47 -3.07
CA THR A 132 -14.81 25.55 -2.90
C THR A 132 -14.48 26.32 -1.63
N GLU A 133 -13.40 27.09 -1.69
CA GLU A 133 -13.22 28.20 -0.75
C GLU A 133 -14.47 29.11 -0.79
N PRO A 134 -14.98 29.55 0.37
CA PRO A 134 -16.20 30.34 0.43
C PRO A 134 -15.95 31.73 -0.18
N MET A 135 -16.84 32.14 -1.09
CA MET A 135 -16.87 33.47 -1.69
C MET A 135 -16.70 34.58 -0.62
N PRO A 136 -15.80 35.56 -0.81
CA PRO A 136 -15.82 36.75 0.02
C PRO A 136 -17.09 37.55 -0.29
N LYS A 137 -17.94 37.68 0.73
CA LYS A 137 -19.09 38.60 0.72
C LYS A 137 -18.55 40.03 0.70
N HIS A 138 -18.73 40.77 -0.39
CA HIS A 138 -18.78 42.22 -0.34
C HIS A 138 -19.98 42.73 -1.16
N ASN A 139 -20.96 43.25 -0.42
CA ASN A 139 -22.18 43.88 -0.93
C ASN A 139 -21.87 45.17 -1.70
N PRO A 140 -22.77 45.59 -2.62
CA PRO A 140 -22.58 46.75 -3.47
C PRO A 140 -22.90 48.04 -2.71
N THR A 141 -22.16 49.11 -2.95
CA THR A 141 -22.65 50.47 -2.69
C THR A 141 -22.24 51.38 -3.83
N VAL A 142 -23.22 51.63 -4.70
CA VAL A 142 -23.26 52.72 -5.65
C VAL A 142 -23.22 54.03 -4.86
N THR A 143 -22.30 54.94 -5.20
CA THR A 143 -22.53 56.39 -5.08
C THR A 143 -21.73 57.11 -6.16
N MET A 144 -22.42 57.50 -7.22
CA MET A 144 -22.01 58.61 -8.08
C MET A 144 -22.05 59.91 -7.27
N LYS A 145 -20.97 60.71 -7.28
CA LYS A 145 -21.04 62.17 -7.10
C LYS A 145 -19.97 62.87 -7.95
N ASN A 146 -20.47 63.43 -9.05
CA ASN A 146 -20.11 64.65 -9.79
C ASN A 146 -18.82 65.42 -9.42
N ARG A 147 -17.98 65.61 -10.45
CA ARG A 147 -17.48 66.88 -11.01
C ARG A 147 -17.48 68.10 -10.06
N ASP A 148 -16.29 68.65 -9.76
CA ASP A 148 -16.04 70.10 -9.72
C ASP A 148 -14.52 70.43 -9.73
N LEU A 149 -14.24 71.65 -10.20
CA LEU A 149 -13.02 72.30 -10.65
C LEU A 149 -11.91 72.55 -9.60
N VAL A 150 -10.79 73.09 -10.12
CA VAL A 150 -9.63 73.80 -9.52
C VAL A 150 -8.41 72.91 -9.17
N ASN A 151 -7.18 73.18 -9.61
CA ASN A 151 -6.54 74.45 -9.98
C ASN A 151 -5.45 74.20 -11.04
#